data_AF-A0A6G0WSQ5-F1
#
_entry.id   AF-A0A6G0WSQ5-F1
#
_cell.length_a   1.000
_cell.length_b   1.000
_cell.length_c   1.000
_cell.angle_alpha   90.00
_cell.angle_beta   90.00
_cell.angle_gamma   90.00
#
_symmetry.space_group_name_H-M   'P 1'
#
loop_
_entity.id
_entity.type
_entity.pdbx_description
1 polymer ?
#
loop_
_entity_poly.entity_id
_entity_poly.type
_entity_poly.pdbx_seq_one_letter_code
_entity_poly.pdbx_strand_id
1 'polypeptide(L)'
;MSDSILSPTIQSRKRGLEQLPTQVMSPLEMREPTQPSTTETKKKQVAFTTATTYYFPLEYGGSAVPKEHGPPIGLAKQHSREESANLNSLKSKRGRVRKFDHAERMRMLEQLASYTRKEVAMFCFEAIEIRKSRLETEYEDNDEDTKQDTRERPSKRRKASS
;
A
#
# COMPACT_ATOMS: atom_id res chain seq x y z
N MET A 1 -19.03 -35.04 -32.50
CA MET A 1 -20.31 -34.32 -32.53
C MET A 1 -19.97 -32.86 -32.34
N SER A 2 -20.05 -32.11 -33.42
CA SER A 2 -19.44 -30.80 -33.61
C SER A 2 -20.54 -29.85 -34.05
N ASP A 3 -20.94 -28.93 -33.18
CA ASP A 3 -21.87 -27.87 -33.55
C ASP A 3 -21.18 -26.51 -33.49
N SER A 4 -21.12 -25.92 -34.68
CA SER A 4 -20.63 -24.58 -34.98
C SER A 4 -21.80 -23.61 -34.86
N ILE A 5 -21.64 -22.47 -34.19
CA ILE A 5 -22.63 -21.39 -34.23
C ILE A 5 -21.95 -20.10 -34.70
N LEU A 6 -22.51 -19.59 -35.79
CA LEU A 6 -22.04 -18.51 -36.64
C LEU A 6 -22.21 -17.12 -36.00
N SER A 7 -21.23 -16.26 -36.29
CA SER A 7 -21.30 -14.80 -36.14
C SER A 7 -22.14 -14.14 -37.26
N PRO A 8 -22.87 -13.04 -37.01
CA PRO A 8 -23.47 -12.25 -38.08
C PRO A 8 -22.55 -11.11 -38.57
N THR A 9 -22.27 -11.12 -39.87
CA THR A 9 -21.60 -10.07 -40.67
C THR A 9 -22.56 -8.91 -40.96
N ILE A 10 -22.17 -7.67 -40.67
CA ILE A 10 -22.90 -6.45 -41.06
C ILE A 10 -22.37 -5.94 -42.40
N GLN A 11 -23.25 -5.87 -43.40
CA GLN A 11 -22.95 -5.51 -44.78
C GLN A 11 -22.87 -4.00 -45.01
N SER A 12 -21.84 -3.60 -45.78
CA SER A 12 -21.66 -2.26 -46.37
C SER A 12 -22.75 -1.92 -47.39
N ARG A 13 -23.28 -0.68 -47.36
CA ARG A 13 -23.95 -0.07 -48.50
C ARG A 13 -23.11 1.09 -49.06
N LYS A 14 -22.74 0.99 -50.33
CA LYS A 14 -22.19 2.04 -51.18
C LYS A 14 -23.24 2.49 -52.22
N ARG A 15 -22.97 3.66 -52.82
CA ARG A 15 -23.55 4.31 -54.03
C ARG A 15 -24.53 5.45 -53.70
N GLY A 16 -24.46 6.64 -54.31
CA GLY A 16 -23.71 7.06 -55.50
C GLY A 16 -23.52 8.58 -55.60
N LEU A 17 -22.66 8.96 -56.54
CA LEU A 17 -22.40 10.32 -57.01
C LEU A 17 -23.56 10.83 -57.89
N GLU A 18 -23.94 12.10 -57.75
CA GLU A 18 -24.48 12.99 -58.80
C GLU A 18 -24.27 14.44 -58.27
N GLN A 19 -23.20 15.12 -58.70
CA GLN A 19 -23.18 16.26 -59.65
C GLN A 19 -23.70 17.62 -59.13
N LEU A 20 -22.84 18.63 -59.27
CA LEU A 20 -22.95 20.05 -58.88
C LEU A 20 -23.97 20.82 -59.75
N PRO A 21 -24.37 22.03 -59.31
CA PRO A 21 -24.04 23.18 -60.14
C PRO A 21 -23.40 24.35 -59.36
N THR A 22 -22.49 25.00 -60.07
CA THR A 22 -21.77 26.25 -59.79
C THR A 22 -22.71 27.39 -59.40
N GLN A 23 -22.40 28.11 -58.31
CA GLN A 23 -22.74 29.53 -58.20
C GLN A 23 -21.58 30.37 -57.66
N VAL A 24 -21.44 31.49 -58.35
CA VAL A 24 -20.52 32.62 -58.34
C VAL A 24 -20.32 33.34 -56.99
N MET A 25 -19.14 33.94 -56.85
CA MET A 25 -18.58 34.61 -55.66
C MET A 25 -19.20 35.96 -55.30
N SER A 26 -19.18 36.30 -53.99
CA SER A 26 -18.51 37.48 -53.37
C SER A 26 -19.11 37.77 -51.97
N PRO A 27 -18.57 38.67 -51.12
CA PRO A 27 -17.19 39.15 -50.93
C PRO A 27 -16.73 38.98 -49.45
N LEU A 28 -15.45 39.29 -49.21
CA LEU A 28 -14.73 39.33 -47.92
C LEU A 28 -15.56 39.74 -46.70
N GLU A 29 -15.75 38.82 -45.75
CA GLU A 29 -16.11 39.13 -44.36
C GLU A 29 -15.03 38.58 -43.43
N MET A 30 -14.20 39.49 -42.94
CA MET A 30 -13.16 39.25 -41.94
C MET A 30 -13.81 38.73 -40.65
N ARG A 31 -13.59 37.45 -40.30
CA ARG A 31 -13.83 36.94 -38.95
C ARG A 31 -12.66 36.10 -38.46
N GLU A 32 -11.92 36.75 -37.55
CA GLU A 32 -11.37 36.22 -36.30
C GLU A 32 -10.45 34.97 -36.39
N PRO A 33 -9.15 35.09 -36.06
CA PRO A 33 -8.31 33.91 -35.88
C PRO A 33 -8.86 33.09 -34.72
N THR A 34 -9.52 31.98 -35.05
CA THR A 34 -9.99 31.02 -34.06
C THR A 34 -8.79 30.53 -33.28
N GLN A 35 -8.82 30.81 -32.00
CA GLN A 35 -7.81 30.53 -30.99
C GLN A 35 -7.33 29.07 -31.11
N PRO A 36 -6.04 28.77 -30.84
CA PRO A 36 -5.59 27.39 -30.77
C PRO A 36 -6.37 26.71 -29.65
N SER A 37 -7.27 25.79 -30.01
CA SER A 37 -7.85 24.85 -29.06
C SER A 37 -6.68 24.15 -28.38
N THR A 38 -6.41 24.52 -27.13
CA THR A 38 -5.43 23.84 -26.30
C THR A 38 -5.95 22.43 -26.14
N THR A 39 -5.45 21.52 -26.98
CA THR A 39 -5.65 20.09 -26.83
C THR A 39 -4.92 19.72 -25.56
N GLU A 40 -5.62 19.77 -24.44
CA GLU A 40 -5.13 19.24 -23.18
C GLU A 40 -4.82 17.76 -23.42
N THR A 41 -3.55 17.47 -23.60
CA THR A 41 -3.06 16.11 -23.75
C THR A 41 -3.30 15.42 -22.42
N LYS A 42 -4.42 14.68 -22.34
CA LYS A 42 -4.72 13.84 -21.18
C LYS A 42 -3.53 12.92 -20.96
N LYS A 43 -2.77 13.18 -19.90
CA LYS A 43 -1.64 12.34 -19.52
C LYS A 43 -2.16 10.92 -19.32
N LYS A 44 -1.60 9.95 -20.04
CA LYS A 44 -1.94 8.53 -19.87
C LYS A 44 -1.62 8.13 -18.44
N GLN A 45 -2.59 7.53 -17.73
CA GLN A 45 -2.40 7.04 -16.37
C GLN A 45 -2.84 5.59 -16.28
N VAL A 46 -2.09 4.81 -15.52
CA VAL A 46 -2.44 3.44 -15.14
C VAL A 46 -3.02 3.49 -13.74
N ALA A 47 -4.13 2.78 -13.52
CA ALA A 47 -4.79 2.67 -12.22
C ALA A 47 -5.16 1.21 -11.96
N PHE A 48 -4.97 0.77 -10.72
CA PHE A 48 -5.46 -0.51 -10.24
C PHE A 48 -6.91 -0.37 -9.81
N THR A 49 -7.80 -1.22 -10.32
CA THR A 49 -9.24 -1.14 -10.06
C THR A 49 -9.73 -2.20 -9.07
N THR A 50 -8.96 -3.26 -8.88
CA THR A 50 -9.37 -4.44 -8.14
C THR A 50 -8.17 -4.97 -7.35
N ALA A 51 -8.39 -5.32 -6.09
CA ALA A 51 -7.46 -6.10 -5.29
C ALA A 51 -8.10 -7.46 -5.01
N THR A 52 -7.34 -8.54 -5.24
CA THR A 52 -7.79 -9.90 -4.95
C THR A 52 -6.85 -10.52 -3.91
N THR A 53 -7.42 -10.99 -2.81
CA THR A 53 -6.72 -11.63 -1.70
C THR A 53 -6.99 -13.12 -1.74
N TYR A 54 -5.94 -13.93 -1.81
CA TYR A 54 -6.01 -15.39 -1.76
C TYR A 54 -5.50 -15.88 -0.40
N TYR A 55 -6.29 -16.73 0.27
CA TYR A 55 -5.96 -17.29 1.57
C TYR A 55 -5.53 -18.75 1.42
N PHE A 56 -4.34 -19.07 1.89
CA PHE A 56 -3.78 -20.42 1.83
C PHE A 56 -3.70 -20.98 3.25
N PRO A 57 -4.32 -22.15 3.52
CA PRO A 57 -4.15 -22.82 4.81
C PRO A 57 -2.71 -23.31 4.98
N LEU A 58 -2.35 -23.63 6.22
CA LEU A 58 -1.08 -24.30 6.51
C LEU A 58 -1.17 -25.78 6.14
N GLU A 59 -0.15 -26.30 5.47
CA GLU A 59 -0.08 -27.69 5.03
C GLU A 59 1.33 -28.26 5.24
N TYR A 60 1.41 -29.54 5.61
CA TYR A 60 2.67 -30.27 5.69
C TYR A 60 3.17 -30.64 4.29
N GLY A 61 4.43 -30.35 3.97
CA GLY A 61 4.98 -30.49 2.62
C GLY A 61 4.50 -29.40 1.64
N GLY A 62 3.94 -28.29 2.14
CA GLY A 62 3.56 -27.12 1.34
C GLY A 62 4.77 -26.38 0.76
N SER A 63 4.62 -25.08 0.47
CA SER A 63 5.69 -24.22 -0.11
C SER A 63 7.01 -24.10 0.67
N ALA A 64 7.15 -24.82 1.79
CA ALA A 64 8.33 -24.82 2.62
C ALA A 64 9.49 -25.60 1.96
N VAL A 65 10.67 -24.98 1.94
CA VAL A 65 11.95 -25.67 1.72
C VAL A 65 12.69 -25.67 3.06
N PRO A 66 12.58 -26.73 3.87
CA PRO A 66 13.29 -26.81 5.15
C PRO A 66 14.79 -26.84 4.88
N LYS A 67 15.56 -26.04 5.63
CA LYS A 67 17.01 -25.99 5.43
C LYS A 67 17.72 -27.20 6.05
N GLU A 68 17.37 -27.65 7.26
CA GLU A 68 17.99 -28.83 7.90
C GLU A 68 17.08 -29.63 8.86
N HIS A 69 16.39 -29.03 9.84
CA HIS A 69 15.65 -29.79 10.87
C HIS A 69 14.26 -29.22 11.26
N GLY A 70 13.64 -28.42 10.39
CA GLY A 70 12.29 -27.90 10.63
C GLY A 70 11.21 -28.83 10.08
N PRO A 71 10.03 -28.93 10.73
CA PRO A 71 8.89 -29.57 10.10
C PRO A 71 8.57 -28.81 8.79
N PRO A 72 8.32 -29.50 7.66
CA PRO A 72 8.01 -28.87 6.39
C PRO A 72 6.59 -28.27 6.39
N ILE A 73 6.30 -27.36 7.32
CA ILE A 73 5.01 -26.67 7.38
C ILE A 73 5.11 -25.45 6.47
N GLY A 74 4.33 -25.46 5.39
CA GLY A 74 4.26 -24.38 4.41
C GLY A 74 2.82 -23.95 4.15
N LEU A 75 2.65 -23.08 3.16
CA LEU A 75 1.32 -22.78 2.64
C LEU A 75 0.88 -23.91 1.70
N ALA A 76 -0.41 -24.23 1.75
CA ALA A 76 -1.01 -25.19 0.84
C ALA A 76 -0.85 -24.76 -0.62
N LYS A 77 -0.86 -25.73 -1.53
CA LYS A 77 -0.74 -25.45 -2.97
C LYS A 77 -1.97 -24.72 -3.52
N GLN A 78 -3.13 -24.92 -2.91
CA GLN A 78 -4.41 -24.33 -3.32
C GLN A 78 -4.92 -23.39 -2.23
N HIS A 79 -5.49 -22.26 -2.64
CA HIS A 79 -6.16 -21.34 -1.71
C HIS A 79 -7.50 -21.95 -1.27
N SER A 80 -7.87 -21.74 -0.02
CA SER A 80 -9.18 -22.14 0.51
C SER A 80 -10.24 -21.05 0.33
N ARG A 81 -9.80 -19.79 0.19
CA ARG A 81 -10.67 -18.63 0.09
C ARG A 81 -10.07 -17.56 -0.79
N GLU A 82 -10.93 -16.86 -1.51
CA GLU A 82 -10.60 -15.70 -2.33
C GLU A 82 -11.54 -14.55 -1.95
N GLU A 83 -11.00 -13.35 -1.80
CA GLU A 83 -11.76 -12.12 -1.60
C GLU A 83 -11.36 -11.09 -2.64
N SER A 84 -12.33 -10.53 -3.36
CA SER A 84 -12.10 -9.46 -4.33
C SER A 84 -12.69 -8.15 -3.83
N ALA A 85 -11.87 -7.11 -3.79
CA ALA A 85 -12.24 -5.76 -3.38
C ALA A 85 -12.13 -4.78 -4.55
N ASN A 86 -13.19 -3.99 -4.77
CA ASN A 86 -13.22 -2.96 -5.81
C ASN A 86 -12.57 -1.65 -5.30
N LEU A 87 -11.44 -1.27 -5.89
CA LEU A 87 -10.66 -0.09 -5.51
C LEU A 87 -11.23 1.22 -6.08
N ASN A 88 -12.11 1.18 -7.09
CA ASN A 88 -12.73 2.39 -7.64
C ASN A 88 -13.71 3.04 -6.64
N SER A 89 -14.25 2.26 -5.70
CA SER A 89 -15.10 2.76 -4.62
C SER A 89 -14.32 3.62 -3.61
N LEU A 90 -13.02 3.33 -3.46
CA LEU A 90 -12.10 4.10 -2.64
C LEU A 90 -11.68 5.33 -3.44
N LYS A 91 -12.47 6.41 -3.36
CA LYS A 91 -12.07 7.72 -3.90
C LYS A 91 -10.79 8.17 -3.19
N SER A 92 -9.63 7.76 -3.72
CA SER A 92 -8.33 8.22 -3.30
C SER A 92 -8.21 9.67 -3.74
N LYS A 93 -8.63 10.60 -2.87
CA LYS A 93 -8.17 11.98 -2.97
C LYS A 93 -6.65 11.90 -2.93
N ARG A 94 -5.97 12.30 -4.01
CA ARG A 94 -4.51 12.51 -4.02
C ARG A 94 -4.22 13.56 -2.96
N GLY A 95 -3.96 13.11 -1.75
CA GLY A 95 -3.94 13.94 -0.57
C GLY A 95 -3.29 13.14 0.55
N ARG A 96 -2.40 13.84 1.25
CA ARG A 96 -1.75 13.45 2.50
C ARG A 96 -2.58 12.40 3.25
N VAL A 97 -1.94 11.29 3.65
CA VAL A 97 -2.55 10.26 4.50
C VAL A 97 -3.46 10.92 5.53
N ARG A 98 -4.75 10.59 5.48
CA ARG A 98 -5.75 11.21 6.36
C ARG A 98 -5.31 10.99 7.80
N LYS A 99 -5.16 12.08 8.54
CA LYS A 99 -4.91 12.02 9.98
C LYS A 99 -6.26 11.86 10.67
N PHE A 100 -6.40 10.81 11.46
CA PHE A 100 -7.56 10.61 12.32
C PHE A 100 -7.37 11.40 13.61
N ASP A 101 -8.36 12.21 13.96
CA ASP A 101 -8.36 12.90 15.26
C ASP A 101 -8.61 11.91 16.41
N HIS A 102 -8.34 12.30 17.66
CA HIS A 102 -8.50 11.43 18.82
C HIS A 102 -9.90 10.80 18.90
N ALA A 103 -10.96 11.60 18.73
CA ALA A 103 -12.33 11.11 18.76
C ALA A 103 -12.60 10.08 17.64
N GLU A 104 -12.06 10.30 16.45
CA GLU A 104 -12.19 9.38 15.33
C GLU A 104 -11.46 8.07 15.58
N ARG A 105 -10.22 8.15 16.12
CA ARG A 105 -9.46 6.96 16.52
C ARG A 105 -10.20 6.15 17.58
N MET A 106 -10.77 6.81 18.59
CA MET A 106 -11.56 6.12 19.62
C MET A 106 -12.80 5.44 19.02
N ARG A 107 -13.51 6.13 18.13
CA ARG A 107 -14.66 5.54 17.43
C ARG A 107 -14.27 4.33 16.57
N MET A 108 -13.13 4.39 15.88
CA MET A 108 -12.63 3.26 15.10
C MET A 108 -12.31 2.06 16.00
N LEU A 109 -11.65 2.28 17.14
CA LEU A 109 -11.32 1.22 18.09
C LEU A 109 -12.59 0.59 18.71
N GLU A 110 -13.58 1.41 19.07
CA GLU A 110 -14.86 0.94 19.61
C GLU A 110 -15.69 0.18 18.57
N GLN A 111 -15.80 0.70 17.34
CA GLN A 111 -16.73 0.18 16.34
C GLN A 111 -16.16 -0.94 15.47
N LEU A 112 -14.87 -0.87 15.12
CA LEU A 112 -14.26 -1.82 14.18
C LEU A 112 -13.52 -2.95 14.90
N ALA A 113 -12.94 -2.66 16.05
CA ALA A 113 -12.13 -3.60 16.81
C ALA A 113 -12.80 -4.04 18.13
N SER A 114 -14.00 -3.53 18.41
CA SER A 114 -14.79 -3.87 19.60
C SER A 114 -14.07 -3.63 20.93
N TYR A 115 -13.08 -2.73 20.96
CA TYR A 115 -12.38 -2.37 22.19
C TYR A 115 -13.14 -1.30 22.97
N THR A 116 -13.33 -1.53 24.26
CA THR A 116 -13.84 -0.52 25.19
C THR A 116 -12.78 0.53 25.50
N ARG A 117 -13.21 1.73 25.90
CA ARG A 117 -12.26 2.79 26.34
C ARG A 117 -11.36 2.35 27.48
N LYS A 118 -11.87 1.49 28.36
CA LYS A 118 -11.13 0.93 29.49
C LYS A 118 -9.97 0.05 29.03
N GLU A 119 -10.20 -0.82 28.05
CA GLU A 119 -9.16 -1.66 27.46
C GLU A 119 -8.10 -0.82 26.75
N VAL A 120 -8.53 0.18 25.96
CA VAL A 120 -7.59 1.11 25.31
C VAL A 120 -6.70 1.82 26.34
N ALA A 121 -7.28 2.28 27.46
CA ALA A 121 -6.51 2.86 28.55
C ALA A 121 -5.54 1.85 29.20
N MET A 122 -5.98 0.61 29.40
CA MET A 122 -5.14 -0.47 29.95
C MET A 122 -3.92 -0.74 29.06
N PHE A 123 -4.11 -0.83 27.74
CA PHE A 123 -2.99 -0.96 26.79
C PHE A 123 -2.02 0.22 26.85
N CYS A 124 -2.52 1.43 27.11
CA CYS A 124 -1.66 2.60 27.27
C CYS A 124 -0.82 2.50 28.55
N PHE A 125 -1.40 2.04 29.66
CA PHE A 125 -0.64 1.84 30.90
C PHE A 125 0.45 0.78 30.74
N GLU A 126 0.11 -0.37 30.15
CA GLU A 126 1.06 -1.45 29.87
C GLU A 126 2.20 -0.97 28.95
N ALA A 127 1.88 -0.25 27.88
CA ALA A 127 2.89 0.32 26.99
C ALA A 127 3.81 1.33 27.68
N ILE A 128 3.28 2.11 28.62
CA ILE A 128 4.08 3.04 29.44
C ILE A 128 5.02 2.26 30.37
N GLU A 129 4.52 1.22 31.04
CA GLU A 129 5.31 0.36 31.93
C GLU A 129 6.47 -0.32 31.18
N ILE A 130 6.20 -0.90 30.01
CA ILE A 130 7.22 -1.49 29.15
C ILE A 130 8.28 -0.45 28.76
N ARG A 131 7.86 0.78 28.43
CA ARG A 131 8.80 1.85 28.07
C ARG A 131 9.67 2.26 29.26
N LYS A 132 9.10 2.34 30.47
CA LYS A 132 9.84 2.67 31.69
C LYS A 132 10.86 1.59 32.03
N SER A 133 10.43 0.33 32.05
CA SER A 133 11.30 -0.82 32.28
C SER A 133 12.50 -0.82 31.32
N ARG A 134 12.29 -0.56 30.03
CA ARG A 134 13.39 -0.50 29.05
C ARG A 134 14.36 0.65 29.29
N LEU A 135 13.86 1.82 29.68
CA LEU A 135 14.70 2.95 30.04
C LEU A 135 15.52 2.66 31.29
N GLU A 136 14.91 2.06 32.32
CA GLU A 136 15.60 1.67 33.55
C GLU A 136 16.74 0.69 33.26
N THR A 137 16.52 -0.34 32.45
CA THR A 137 17.59 -1.27 32.03
C THR A 137 18.69 -0.58 31.22
N GLU A 138 18.34 0.37 30.34
CA GLU A 138 19.35 1.15 29.59
C GLU A 138 20.23 1.99 30.54
N TYR A 139 19.66 2.59 31.60
CA TYR A 139 20.45 3.30 32.60
C TYR A 139 21.33 2.37 33.46
N GLU A 140 20.81 1.20 33.84
CA GLU A 140 21.58 0.20 34.60
C GLU A 140 22.80 -0.32 33.83
N ASP A 141 22.67 -0.59 32.52
CA ASP A 141 23.80 -1.02 31.67
C ASP A 141 24.89 0.07 31.56
N ASN A 142 24.52 1.35 31.42
CA ASN A 142 25.49 2.46 31.36
C ASN A 142 26.21 2.70 32.71
N ASP A 143 25.53 2.46 33.84
CA ASP A 143 26.13 2.59 35.17
C ASP A 143 27.06 1.42 35.53
N GLU A 144 26.82 0.22 35.01
CA GLU A 144 27.70 -0.95 35.13
C GLU A 144 29.01 -0.75 34.34
N ASP A 145 28.95 -0.23 33.11
CA ASP A 145 30.13 0.08 32.29
C ASP A 145 31.05 1.11 32.97
N THR A 146 30.47 2.11 33.64
CA THR A 146 31.22 3.14 34.36
C THR A 146 31.93 2.58 35.61
N LYS A 147 31.40 1.52 36.22
CA LYS A 147 32.01 0.86 37.39
C LYS A 147 33.08 -0.16 37.01
N GLN A 148 33.05 -0.72 35.80
CA GLN A 148 34.08 -1.65 35.33
C GLN A 148 35.39 -0.93 34.93
N ASP A 149 35.32 0.25 34.31
CA ASP A 149 36.53 1.04 33.93
C ASP A 149 37.35 1.51 35.16
N THR A 150 36.70 1.69 36.32
CA THR A 150 37.40 2.12 37.55
C THR A 150 38.11 0.99 38.30
N ARG A 151 37.85 -0.29 37.97
CA ARG A 151 38.46 -1.45 38.65
C ARG A 151 39.71 -2.00 37.95
N GLU A 152 39.99 -1.60 36.70
CA GLU A 152 41.09 -2.18 35.89
C GLU A 152 42.37 -1.33 35.79
N ARG A 153 42.58 -0.30 36.63
CA ARG A 153 43.86 0.43 36.67
C ARG A 153 44.80 -0.09 37.77
N PRO A 154 45.75 -1.01 37.48
CA PRO A 154 46.81 -1.33 38.42
C PRO A 154 47.76 -0.13 38.57
N SER A 155 47.84 0.38 39.79
CA SER A 155 48.78 1.41 40.23
C SER A 155 50.22 0.92 40.12
N LYS A 156 50.89 1.23 39.00
CA LYS A 156 52.33 1.04 38.85
C LYS A 156 53.08 2.01 39.78
N ARG A 157 53.35 1.54 41.00
CA ARG A 157 54.43 2.03 41.88
C ARG A 157 55.74 1.99 41.10
N ARG A 158 56.30 3.14 40.73
CA ARG A 158 57.70 3.24 40.34
C ARG A 158 58.53 3.42 41.62
N LYS A 159 59.19 2.36 42.05
CA LYS A 159 60.38 2.42 42.92
C LYS A 159 61.63 2.23 42.04
N ALA A 160 62.59 3.13 42.21
CA ALA A 160 64.05 2.96 42.14
C ALA A 160 64.63 4.39 42.14
N SER A 161 65.32 4.91 43.15
CA SER A 161 66.64 4.53 43.70
C SER A 161 67.72 4.35 42.62
N SER A 162 68.47 5.42 42.33
CA SER A 162 69.86 5.60 42.77
C SER A 162 70.32 7.01 42.43
#